data_AF-A0A2H0SPD0-F1
#
_entry.id   AF-A0A2H0SPD0-F1
#
_cell.length_a   1.000
_cell.length_b   1.000
_cell.length_c   1.000
_cell.angle_alpha   90.00
_cell.angle_beta   90.00
_cell.angle_gamma   90.00
#
_symmetry.space_group_name_H-M   'P 1'
#
loop_
_entity.id
_entity.type
_entity.pdbx_description
1 polymer ?
#
loop_
_entity_poly.entity_id
_entity_poly.type
_entity_poly.pdbx_seq_one_letter_code
_entity_poly.pdbx_strand_id
1 'polypeptide(L)' 'MTTDFAVAFVMGLGTIGPAVAIGMLVSKGLEAIGRNPEAASKIQTNMILGIAFAEAIAIYALVVALILKFV' A
#
# COMPACT_ATOMS: atom_id res chain seq x y z
N MET A 1 -10.88 -25.90 10.85
CA MET A 1 -10.55 -25.46 9.46
C MET A 1 -11.35 -24.19 9.17
N THR A 2 -11.19 -23.18 10.02
CA THR A 2 -12.36 -22.49 10.59
C THR A 2 -12.45 -21.00 10.25
N THR A 3 -11.34 -20.29 10.08
CA THR A 3 -11.32 -18.94 9.44
C THR A 3 -10.01 -18.66 8.71
N ASP A 4 -9.00 -19.52 8.84
CA ASP A 4 -7.64 -19.29 8.31
C ASP A 4 -7.62 -19.08 6.79
N PHE A 5 -8.46 -19.81 6.04
CA PHE A 5 -8.57 -19.62 4.59
C PHE A 5 -9.17 -18.25 4.25
N ALA A 6 -10.16 -17.79 5.01
CA ALA A 6 -10.76 -16.47 4.82
C ALA A 6 -9.76 -15.35 5.17
N VAL A 7 -8.99 -15.51 6.25
CA VAL A 7 -7.90 -14.59 6.63
C VAL A 7 -6.85 -14.49 5.51
N ALA A 8 -6.39 -15.63 4.99
CA ALA A 8 -5.43 -15.67 3.88
C ALA A 8 -5.99 -14.99 2.62
N PHE A 9 -7.28 -15.20 2.32
CA PHE A 9 -7.93 -14.60 1.17
C PHE A 9 -8.12 -13.09 1.30
N VAL A 10 -8.56 -12.60 2.47
CA VAL A 10 -8.72 -11.16 2.76
C VAL A 10 -7.38 -10.46 2.66
N MET A 11 -6.32 -11.01 3.27
CA MET A 11 -4.98 -10.43 3.17
C MET A 11 -4.43 -10.50 1.75
N GLY A 12 -4.57 -11.66 1.10
CA GLY A 12 -4.08 -11.88 -0.25
C GLY A 12 -4.69 -10.91 -1.27
N LEU A 13 -6.01 -10.72 -1.25
CA LEU A 13 -6.67 -9.80 -2.19
C LEU A 13 -6.61 -8.34 -1.74
N GLY A 14 -6.79 -8.08 -0.45
CA GLY A 14 -6.85 -6.72 0.11
C GLY A 14 -5.55 -5.94 -0.02
N THR A 15 -4.42 -6.62 -0.24
CA THR A 15 -3.10 -6.00 -0.39
C THR A 15 -2.66 -5.79 -1.84
N ILE A 16 -3.32 -6.43 -2.83
CA ILE A 16 -2.91 -6.32 -4.25
C ILE A 16 -3.03 -4.87 -4.76
N GLY A 17 -4.17 -4.23 -4.53
CA GLY A 17 -4.41 -2.84 -4.94
C GLY A 17 -3.37 -1.88 -4.34
N PRO A 18 -3.18 -1.87 -3.01
CA PRO A 18 -2.14 -1.10 -2.34
C PRO A 18 -0.73 -1.38 -2.89
N ALA A 19 -0.35 -2.65 -3.05
CA ALA A 19 0.97 -3.02 -3.56
C ALA A 19 1.23 -2.47 -4.97
N VAL A 20 0.25 -2.56 -5.87
CA VAL A 20 0.34 -2.00 -7.22
C VAL A 20 0.41 -0.47 -7.17
N ALA A 21 -0.45 0.18 -6.37
CA ALA A 21 -0.45 1.63 -6.23
C ALA A 21 0.89 2.16 -5.71
N ILE A 22 1.46 1.53 -4.68
CA ILE A 22 2.77 1.88 -4.12
C ILE A 22 3.87 1.69 -5.17
N GLY A 23 3.88 0.56 -5.87
CA GLY A 23 4.84 0.31 -6.94
C GLY A 23 4.80 1.40 -8.04
N MET A 24 3.60 1.81 -8.44
CA MET A 24 3.41 2.90 -9.42
C MET A 24 3.86 4.26 -8.88
N LEU A 25 3.48 4.61 -7.65
CA LEU A 25 3.87 5.86 -7.00
C LEU A 25 5.39 5.98 -6.89
N VAL A 26 6.07 4.91 -6.44
CA VAL A 26 7.53 4.87 -6.32
C VAL A 26 8.20 4.97 -7.68
N SER A 27 7.76 4.16 -8.65
CA SER A 27 8.32 4.19 -10.02
C SER A 27 8.22 5.58 -10.64
N LYS A 28 7.04 6.21 -10.57
CA LYS A 28 6.82 7.56 -11.11
C LYS A 28 7.53 8.65 -10.32
N GLY A 29 7.62 8.52 -9.00
CA GLY A 29 8.42 9.42 -8.17
C GLY A 29 9.89 9.37 -8.58
N LEU A 30 10.48 8.18 -8.73
CA LEU A 30 11.87 8.02 -9.13
C LEU A 30 12.14 8.52 -10.56
N GLU A 31 11.25 8.25 -11.52
CA GLU A 31 11.33 8.83 -12.87
C GLU A 31 11.33 10.36 -12.84
N ALA A 32 10.45 10.98 -12.03
CA ALA A 32 10.34 12.42 -11.91
C ALA A 32 11.58 13.04 -11.23
N ILE A 33 12.11 12.40 -10.19
CA ILE A 33 13.35 12.81 -9.51
C ILE A 33 14.53 12.73 -10.46
N GLY A 34 14.64 11.65 -11.25
CA GLY A 34 15.72 11.50 -12.23
C GLY A 34 15.71 12.57 -13.32
N ARG A 35 14.52 13.08 -13.69
CA ARG A 35 14.37 14.18 -14.66
C ARG A 35 14.63 15.56 -14.06
N ASN A 36 14.29 15.76 -12.79
CA ASN A 36 14.52 17.02 -12.09
C ASN A 36 15.00 16.78 -10.64
N PRO A 37 16.33 16.62 -10.45
CA PRO A 37 16.91 16.33 -9.13
C PRO A 37 16.67 17.44 -8.10
N GLU A 38 16.54 18.69 -8.53
CA GLU A 38 16.30 19.83 -7.62
C GLU A 38 14.90 19.77 -6.97
N ALA A 39 13.94 19.13 -7.65
CA ALA A 39 12.58 18.94 -7.13
C ALA A 39 12.44 17.73 -6.20
N ALA A 40 13.53 17.00 -5.90
CA ALA A 40 13.47 15.69 -5.26
C ALA A 40 12.71 15.69 -3.93
N SER A 41 13.00 16.65 -3.05
CA SER A 41 12.35 16.74 -1.73
C SER A 41 10.82 16.88 -1.86
N LYS A 42 10.35 17.76 -2.75
CA LYS A 42 8.91 17.97 -2.97
C LYS A 42 8.23 16.73 -3.57
N ILE A 43 8.88 16.07 -4.52
CA ILE A 43 8.36 14.83 -5.12
C ILE A 43 8.27 13.73 -4.06
N GLN A 44 9.32 13.56 -3.24
CA GLN A 44 9.36 12.55 -2.20
C GLN A 44 8.26 12.77 -1.14
N THR A 45 8.03 14.02 -0.71
CA THR A 45 6.93 14.32 0.24
C THR A 45 5.58 13.90 -0.31
N ASN A 46 5.26 14.27 -1.55
CA ASN A 46 3.98 13.92 -2.17
C ASN A 46 3.86 12.41 -2.43
N MET A 47 4.96 11.76 -2.82
CA MET A 47 5.01 10.31 -3.03
C MET A 47 4.75 9.55 -1.73
N ILE A 48 5.40 9.94 -0.61
CA ILE A 48 5.18 9.33 0.70
C ILE A 48 3.74 9.51 1.16
N LEU A 49 3.16 10.70 0.97
CA LEU A 49 1.75 10.94 1.28
C LEU A 49 0.81 10.03 0.47
N GLY A 50 1.08 9.86 -0.82
CA GLY A 50 0.34 8.92 -1.67
C GLY A 50 0.48 7.46 -1.20
N ILE A 51 1.69 7.06 -0.80
CA ILE A 51 1.96 5.72 -0.26
C ILE A 51 1.17 5.52 1.04
N ALA A 52 1.13 6.52 1.93
CA ALA A 52 0.37 6.43 3.17
C ALA A 52 -1.14 6.22 2.93
N PHE A 53 -1.72 6.86 1.92
CA PHE A 53 -3.11 6.62 1.54
C PHE A 53 -3.34 5.23 0.92
N ALA A 54 -2.41 4.74 0.10
CA ALA A 54 -2.49 3.37 -0.42
C ALA A 54 -2.39 2.35 0.72
N GLU A 55 -1.49 2.57 1.68
CA GLU A 55 -1.29 1.70 2.83
C GLU A 55 -2.52 1.68 3.76
N ALA A 56 -3.25 2.80 3.91
CA ALA A 56 -4.47 2.83 4.69
C ALA A 56 -5.52 1.80 4.22
N ILE A 57 -5.56 1.53 2.90
CA ILE A 57 -6.45 0.52 2.33
C ILE A 57 -5.97 -0.90 2.70
N ALA A 58 -4.65 -1.17 2.67
CA ALA A 58 -4.08 -2.43 3.13
C ALA A 58 -4.33 -2.66 4.63
N ILE A 59 -4.27 -1.60 5.43
CA ILE A 59 -4.57 -1.66 6.87
C ILE A 59 -6.03 -2.06 7.11
N TYR A 60 -7.00 -1.62 6.29
CA TYR A 60 -8.38 -2.10 6.43
C TYR A 60 -8.49 -3.61 6.20
N ALA A 61 -7.77 -4.16 5.22
CA ALA A 61 -7.71 -5.61 5.02
C ALA A 61 -7.08 -6.33 6.23
N LEU A 62 -6.00 -5.76 6.78
CA LEU A 62 -5.36 -6.27 8.00
C LEU A 62 -6.32 -6.25 9.21
N VAL A 63 -7.05 -5.16 9.42
CA VAL A 63 -8.01 -5.03 10.52
C VAL A 63 -9.10 -6.11 10.40
N VAL A 64 -9.68 -6.30 9.21
CA VAL A 64 -10.69 -7.35 8.99
C VAL A 64 -10.10 -8.75 9.21
N ALA A 65 -8.88 -9.00 8.73
CA ALA A 65 -8.18 -10.27 8.94
C ALA A 65 -7.92 -10.57 10.42
N LEU A 66 -7.53 -9.56 11.21
CA LEU A 66 -7.33 -9.70 12.66
C LEU A 66 -8.64 -9.96 13.38
N ILE A 67 -9.73 -9.28 13.00
CA ILE A 67 -11.07 -9.54 13.55
C ILE A 67 -11.46 -11.00 13.27
N LEU A 68 -11.36 -11.48 12.02
CA LEU A 68 -11.70 -12.86 11.66
C LEU A 68 -10.86 -13.93 12.38
N LYS A 69 -9.64 -13.56 12.82
CA LYS A 69 -8.72 -14.49 13.47
C LYS A 69 -8.92 -14.58 14.98
N PHE A 70 -9.32 -13.49 15.63
CA PHE A 70 -9.25 -13.35 17.08
C PHE A 70 -10.56 -12.98 17.77
N VAL A 71 -11.58 -12.53 17.01
CA VAL A 71 -12.89 -12.13 17.52
C VAL A 71 -13.94 -13.12 17.02
#